data_AF-A0A6P4J1N5-F1
#
_entry.id   AF-A0A6P4J1N5-F1
#
_cell.length_a   1.000
_cell.length_b   1.000
_cell.length_c   1.000
_cell.angle_alpha   90.00
_cell.angle_beta   90.00
_cell.angle_gamma   90.00
#
_symmetry.space_group_name_H-M   'P 1'
#
loop_
_entity.id
_entity.type
_entity.pdbx_description
1 polymer ?
#
loop_
_entity_poly.entity_id
_entity_poly.type
_entity_poly.pdbx_seq_one_letter_code
_entity_poly.pdbx_strand_id
1 'polypeptide(L)'
;MEAGCASLQVRLLDVLDNALHFLTEETGEEATLHPGGQYIMDETYYQRIEAMHYVLAHDDGQETKGLNEADVILVGVSRVSKTPTCFYLANRGLKAANVPLVMGIEPPQDLFTTNKPVIGLTIDPERLIEIRRNRLSQMVPSKAKIDPVADYAYIDLEKVQEELHWARRLCRRHNWPVIDVTRRSIEETSAAILDLISAG
;
A
#
# COMPACT_ATOMS: atom_id res chain seq x y z
N MET A 1 -12.45 34.92 -2.13
CA MET A 1 -11.95 34.30 -3.37
C MET A 1 -12.72 34.79 -4.58
N GLU A 2 -14.05 34.71 -4.56
CA GLU A 2 -14.95 35.20 -5.62
C GLU A 2 -14.69 36.64 -6.07
N ALA A 3 -14.68 37.60 -5.14
CA ALA A 3 -14.36 39.00 -5.44
C ALA A 3 -12.98 39.19 -6.09
N GLY A 4 -12.00 38.34 -5.73
CA GLY A 4 -10.68 38.33 -6.34
C GLY A 4 -10.70 37.81 -7.78
N CYS A 5 -11.38 36.69 -8.02
CA CYS A 5 -11.55 36.13 -9.37
C CYS A 5 -12.31 37.09 -10.30
N ALA A 6 -13.34 37.76 -9.78
CA ALA A 6 -14.10 38.77 -10.51
C ALA A 6 -13.22 39.98 -10.91
N SER A 7 -12.35 40.46 -10.02
CA SER A 7 -11.42 41.56 -10.33
C SER A 7 -10.38 41.22 -11.40
N LEU A 8 -10.06 39.94 -11.55
CA LEU A 8 -9.08 39.41 -12.51
C LEU A 8 -9.73 38.84 -13.78
N GLN A 9 -11.06 38.95 -13.92
CA GLN A 9 -11.84 38.41 -15.04
C GLN A 9 -11.59 36.91 -15.33
N VAL A 10 -11.30 36.13 -14.29
CA VAL A 10 -11.12 34.68 -14.39
C VAL A 10 -12.37 33.96 -13.89
N ARG A 11 -12.70 32.86 -14.58
CA ARG A 11 -13.84 32.02 -14.22
C ARG A 11 -13.51 31.22 -12.96
N LEU A 12 -14.43 31.26 -11.99
CA LEU A 12 -14.42 30.43 -10.80
C LEU A 12 -15.54 29.40 -10.93
N LEU A 13 -15.23 28.14 -10.64
CA LEU A 13 -16.19 27.05 -10.54
C LEU A 13 -15.96 26.35 -9.20
N ASP A 14 -16.95 26.40 -8.31
CA ASP A 14 -16.96 25.57 -7.11
C ASP A 14 -17.54 24.19 -7.47
N VAL A 15 -16.75 23.15 -7.27
CA VAL A 15 -17.12 21.78 -7.65
C VAL A 15 -17.94 21.09 -6.54
N LEU A 16 -17.88 21.60 -5.30
CA LEU A 16 -18.51 20.99 -4.13
C LEU A 16 -19.83 21.66 -3.75
N ASP A 17 -20.08 22.89 -4.18
CA ASP A 17 -21.26 23.69 -3.80
C ASP A 17 -22.58 22.95 -4.05
N ASN A 18 -22.76 22.38 -5.24
CA ASN A 18 -23.96 21.59 -5.56
C ASN A 18 -24.12 20.34 -4.65
N ALA A 19 -23.02 19.68 -4.30
CA ALA A 19 -23.06 18.50 -3.42
C ALA A 19 -23.38 18.89 -1.97
N LEU A 20 -22.83 20.01 -1.50
CA LEU A 20 -23.11 20.56 -0.17
C LEU A 20 -24.58 20.99 -0.03
N HIS A 21 -25.13 21.65 -1.05
CA HIS A 21 -26.53 22.06 -1.07
C HIS A 21 -27.45 20.84 -1.00
N PHE A 22 -27.19 19.83 -1.83
CA PHE A 22 -27.95 18.58 -1.82
C PHE A 22 -27.93 17.90 -0.45
N LEU A 23 -26.75 17.77 0.18
CA LEU A 23 -26.64 17.16 1.49
C LEU A 23 -27.37 17.96 2.58
N THR A 24 -27.31 19.29 2.53
CA THR A 24 -28.01 20.18 3.48
C THR A 24 -29.53 20.01 3.38
N GLU A 25 -30.06 19.87 2.16
CA GLU A 25 -31.49 19.63 1.94
C GLU A 25 -31.94 18.26 2.44
N GLU A 26 -31.13 17.21 2.22
CA GLU A 26 -31.47 15.84 2.61
C GLU A 26 -31.33 15.59 4.11
N THR A 27 -30.33 16.18 4.77
CA THR A 27 -30.09 15.99 6.22
C THR A 27 -30.86 17.01 7.07
N GLY A 28 -31.21 18.17 6.50
CA GLY A 28 -31.77 19.31 7.24
C GLY A 28 -30.75 20.03 8.13
N GLU A 29 -29.47 19.69 8.03
CA GLU A 29 -28.37 20.33 8.77
C GLU A 29 -27.60 21.29 7.88
N GLU A 30 -27.41 22.53 8.33
CA GLU A 30 -26.57 23.50 7.62
C GLU A 30 -25.10 23.06 7.61
N ALA A 31 -24.45 23.20 6.46
CA ALA A 31 -23.02 22.95 6.33
C ALA A 31 -22.21 23.91 7.23
N THR A 32 -21.49 23.36 8.21
CA THR A 32 -20.55 24.14 9.02
C THR A 32 -19.31 24.51 8.21
N LEU A 33 -19.26 25.75 7.73
CA LEU A 33 -18.10 26.32 7.03
C LEU A 33 -17.05 26.82 8.05
N HIS A 34 -16.35 25.91 8.72
CA HIS A 34 -15.22 26.26 9.60
C HIS A 34 -13.91 26.38 8.81
N PRO A 35 -13.38 27.60 8.57
CA PRO A 35 -12.04 27.75 8.01
C PRO A 35 -11.05 27.19 9.05
N GLY A 36 -10.29 26.16 8.68
CA GLY A 36 -9.33 25.55 9.60
C GLY A 36 -9.95 24.63 10.67
N GLY A 37 -11.12 24.04 10.43
CA GLY A 37 -11.68 22.96 11.27
C GLY A 37 -10.83 21.68 11.39
N GLN A 38 -9.57 21.74 10.94
CA GLN A 38 -8.56 20.67 10.92
C GLN A 38 -8.10 20.18 12.30
N TYR A 39 -8.70 20.64 13.40
CA TYR A 39 -8.22 20.36 14.77
C TYR A 39 -9.27 19.78 15.72
N ILE A 40 -10.28 19.08 15.20
CA ILE A 40 -10.95 18.08 16.03
C ILE A 40 -10.14 16.80 15.83
N MET A 41 -9.11 16.63 16.66
CA MET A 41 -8.34 15.39 16.74
C MET A 41 -9.25 14.30 17.31
N ASP A 42 -10.07 13.70 16.45
CA ASP A 42 -10.90 12.58 16.81
C ASP A 42 -10.05 11.30 16.98
N GLU A 43 -10.64 10.28 17.60
CA GLU A 43 -9.98 9.00 17.84
C GLU A 43 -9.50 8.34 16.53
N THR A 44 -10.21 8.57 15.42
CA THR A 44 -9.84 8.03 14.10
C THR A 44 -8.60 8.70 13.53
N TYR A 45 -8.38 9.98 13.80
CA TYR A 45 -7.16 10.69 13.43
C TYR A 45 -5.96 10.12 14.19
N TYR A 46 -6.09 9.90 15.50
CA TYR A 46 -5.04 9.27 16.30
C TYR A 46 -4.72 7.85 15.83
N GLN A 47 -5.73 7.04 15.51
CA GLN A 47 -5.54 5.71 14.94
C GLN A 47 -4.74 5.74 13.63
N ARG A 48 -5.03 6.69 12.73
CA ARG A 48 -4.27 6.86 11.48
C ARG A 48 -2.81 7.24 11.74
N ILE A 49 -2.55 8.14 12.69
CA ILE A 49 -1.17 8.51 13.07
C ILE A 49 -0.42 7.30 13.61
N GLU A 50 -1.03 6.52 14.51
CA GLU A 50 -0.42 5.33 15.07
C GLU A 50 -0.15 4.26 14.00
N ALA A 51 -1.11 4.03 13.09
CA ALA A 51 -0.95 3.13 11.96
C ALA A 51 0.19 3.57 11.02
N MET A 52 0.31 4.86 10.73
CA MET A 52 1.39 5.41 9.91
C MET A 52 2.76 5.23 10.59
N HIS A 53 2.85 5.46 11.90
CA HIS A 53 4.06 5.21 12.68
C HIS A 53 4.45 3.73 12.64
N TYR A 54 3.47 2.84 12.78
CA TYR A 54 3.70 1.40 12.67
C TYR A 54 4.25 1.01 11.30
N VAL A 55 3.62 1.46 10.21
CA VAL A 55 4.08 1.17 8.84
C VAL A 55 5.49 1.70 8.60
N LEU A 56 5.79 2.93 9.04
CA LEU A 56 7.14 3.50 8.92
C LEU A 56 8.20 2.69 9.68
N ALA A 57 7.83 2.16 10.85
CA ALA A 57 8.73 1.32 11.64
C ALA A 57 8.97 -0.06 11.03
N HIS A 58 8.02 -0.57 10.22
CA HIS A 58 8.05 -1.93 9.64
C HIS A 58 8.25 -1.95 8.11
N ASP A 59 8.56 -0.81 7.49
CA ASP A 59 8.92 -0.74 6.07
C ASP A 59 10.44 -0.93 5.90
N ASP A 60 10.83 -1.75 4.91
CA ASP A 60 12.22 -2.03 4.47
C ASP A 60 13.30 -2.09 5.59
N GLY A 61 13.23 -3.14 6.42
CA GLY A 61 14.40 -3.68 7.14
C GLY A 61 14.60 -3.23 8.59
N GLN A 62 13.66 -2.46 9.14
CA GLN A 62 13.62 -2.10 10.56
C GLN A 62 12.60 -3.03 11.24
N GLU A 63 13.08 -3.87 12.16
CA GLU A 63 12.33 -4.80 13.02
C GLU A 63 11.28 -5.75 12.41
N THR A 64 11.55 -7.06 12.50
CA THR A 64 10.52 -8.12 12.42
C THR A 64 9.79 -8.34 13.75
N LYS A 65 10.18 -7.60 14.80
CA LYS A 65 9.51 -7.61 16.10
C LYS A 65 8.25 -6.76 15.99
N GLY A 66 7.14 -7.22 16.57
CA GLY A 66 5.88 -6.47 16.53
C GLY A 66 4.91 -6.90 15.44
N LEU A 67 5.15 -8.01 14.72
CA LEU A 67 4.16 -8.57 13.77
C LEU A 67 2.82 -8.91 14.44
N ASN A 68 2.82 -9.20 15.74
CA ASN A 68 1.59 -9.44 16.51
C ASN A 68 0.80 -8.15 16.82
N GLU A 69 1.36 -6.97 16.58
CA GLU A 69 0.66 -5.69 16.70
C GLU A 69 0.02 -5.25 15.38
N ALA A 70 0.33 -5.92 14.27
CA ALA A 70 -0.28 -5.66 12.98
C ALA A 70 -1.78 -5.95 12.98
N ASP A 71 -2.53 -5.21 12.18
CA ASP A 71 -3.89 -5.55 11.79
C ASP A 71 -3.89 -6.49 10.59
N VAL A 72 -2.87 -6.36 9.71
CA VAL A 72 -2.67 -7.21 8.54
C VAL A 72 -1.19 -7.30 8.18
N ILE A 73 -0.75 -8.46 7.69
CA ILE A 73 0.62 -8.69 7.24
C ILE A 73 0.61 -8.96 5.74
N LEU A 74 1.29 -8.11 4.97
CA LEU A 74 1.43 -8.27 3.52
C LEU A 74 2.74 -8.98 3.20
N VAL A 75 2.65 -10.09 2.47
CA VAL A 75 3.80 -10.86 2.00
C VAL A 75 3.87 -10.86 0.48
N GLY A 76 5.07 -10.93 -0.09
CA GLY A 76 5.22 -11.01 -1.54
C GLY A 76 6.62 -10.64 -2.02
N VAL A 77 6.89 -10.90 -3.28
CA VAL A 77 8.20 -10.63 -3.89
C VAL A 77 8.50 -9.13 -4.01
N SER A 78 9.75 -8.76 -4.27
CA SER A 78 10.11 -7.35 -4.46
C SER A 78 9.30 -6.73 -5.61
N ARG A 79 8.78 -5.51 -5.42
CA ARG A 79 8.02 -4.70 -6.40
C ARG A 79 6.56 -5.09 -6.69
N VAL A 80 5.90 -5.86 -5.81
CA VAL A 80 4.44 -6.12 -5.89
C VAL A 80 3.59 -5.07 -5.15
N SER A 81 4.07 -3.82 -5.09
CA SER A 81 3.34 -2.69 -4.46
C SER A 81 3.00 -2.83 -2.97
N LYS A 82 3.68 -3.70 -2.20
CA LYS A 82 3.47 -3.85 -0.74
C LYS A 82 3.58 -2.53 0.02
N THR A 83 4.73 -1.84 -0.08
CA THR A 83 4.98 -0.56 0.62
C THR A 83 3.90 0.49 0.35
N PRO A 84 3.57 0.86 -0.91
CA PRO A 84 2.46 1.79 -1.17
C PRO A 84 1.11 1.32 -0.62
N THR A 85 0.84 0.01 -0.64
CA THR A 85 -0.40 -0.57 -0.11
C THR A 85 -0.45 -0.47 1.42
N CYS A 86 0.65 -0.76 2.12
CA CYS A 86 0.73 -0.57 3.58
C CYS A 86 0.47 0.88 3.97
N PHE A 87 1.08 1.85 3.28
CA PHE A 87 0.84 3.26 3.52
C PHE A 87 -0.62 3.68 3.25
N TYR A 88 -1.24 3.14 2.20
CA TYR A 88 -2.64 3.40 1.91
C TYR A 88 -3.56 2.86 3.01
N LEU A 89 -3.30 1.64 3.50
CA LEU A 89 -4.02 1.03 4.62
C LEU A 89 -3.83 1.80 5.93
N ALA A 90 -2.62 2.30 6.20
CA ALA A 90 -2.37 3.14 7.37
C ALA A 90 -3.12 4.47 7.33
N ASN A 91 -3.27 5.08 6.14
CA ASN A 91 -4.12 6.26 5.98
C ASN A 91 -5.62 5.96 6.23
N ARG A 92 -6.02 4.68 6.21
CA ARG A 92 -7.34 4.18 6.63
C ARG A 92 -7.38 3.74 8.10
N GLY A 93 -6.27 3.85 8.83
CA GLY A 93 -6.18 3.51 10.25
C GLY A 93 -5.66 2.11 10.57
N LEU A 94 -5.17 1.34 9.58
CA LEU A 94 -4.69 -0.03 9.79
C LEU A 94 -3.17 -0.14 9.88
N LYS A 95 -2.68 -0.84 10.90
CA LYS A 95 -1.28 -1.24 11.08
C LYS A 95 -0.93 -2.37 10.11
N ALA A 96 -0.42 -2.04 8.94
CA ALA A 96 -0.06 -3.01 7.90
C ALA A 96 1.44 -3.34 7.91
N ALA A 97 1.83 -4.56 8.27
CA ALA A 97 3.23 -4.98 8.24
C ALA A 97 3.66 -5.43 6.83
N ASN A 98 4.86 -5.04 6.40
CA ASN A 98 5.43 -5.41 5.11
C ASN A 98 6.53 -6.46 5.28
N VAL A 99 6.25 -7.71 4.92
CA VAL A 99 7.23 -8.80 5.03
C VAL A 99 7.70 -9.25 3.63
N PRO A 100 8.93 -8.93 3.21
CA PRO A 100 9.44 -9.30 1.90
C PRO A 100 9.67 -10.83 1.83
N LEU A 101 9.22 -11.42 0.72
CA LEU A 101 9.54 -12.82 0.40
C LEU A 101 10.70 -12.85 -0.59
N VAL A 102 11.82 -13.44 -0.18
CA VAL A 102 13.02 -13.61 -1.01
C VAL A 102 13.33 -15.10 -1.08
N MET A 103 13.40 -15.64 -2.30
CA MET A 103 13.69 -17.06 -2.48
C MET A 103 15.05 -17.42 -1.88
N GLY A 104 15.10 -18.53 -1.13
CA GLY A 104 16.32 -19.00 -0.46
C GLY A 104 16.60 -18.34 0.90
N ILE A 105 15.83 -17.30 1.26
CA ILE A 105 15.86 -16.69 2.59
C ILE A 105 14.59 -17.09 3.32
N GLU A 106 14.75 -17.67 4.51
CA GLU A 106 13.60 -18.05 5.33
C GLU A 106 12.92 -16.79 5.90
N PRO A 107 11.58 -16.66 5.76
CA PRO A 107 10.84 -15.57 6.41
C PRO A 107 10.97 -15.62 7.94
N PRO A 108 10.69 -14.51 8.64
CA PRO A 108 10.72 -14.47 10.10
C PRO A 108 9.81 -15.53 10.71
N GLN A 109 10.26 -16.24 11.76
CA GLN A 109 9.48 -17.32 12.38
C GLN A 109 8.11 -16.84 12.88
N ASP A 110 8.05 -15.61 13.40
CA ASP A 110 6.84 -14.94 13.86
C ASP A 110 5.74 -14.87 12.78
N LEU A 111 6.11 -14.88 11.49
CA LEU A 111 5.15 -14.92 10.38
C LEU A 111 4.33 -16.21 10.36
N PHE A 112 4.91 -17.32 10.83
CA PHE A 112 4.27 -18.64 10.82
C PHE A 112 3.46 -18.92 12.09
N THR A 113 3.70 -18.17 13.16
CA THR A 113 3.07 -18.34 14.47
C THR A 113 2.09 -17.22 14.83
N THR A 114 2.05 -16.15 14.04
CA THR A 114 1.11 -15.04 14.23
C THR A 114 -0.34 -15.47 14.02
N ASN A 115 -1.23 -14.86 14.81
CA ASN A 115 -2.69 -14.99 14.64
C ASN A 115 -3.26 -13.88 13.76
N LYS A 116 -2.41 -12.98 13.23
CA LYS A 116 -2.84 -11.87 12.38
C LYS A 116 -3.05 -12.35 10.94
N PRO A 117 -3.98 -11.75 10.19
CA PRO A 117 -4.23 -12.14 8.81
C PRO A 117 -2.98 -11.87 7.95
N VAL A 118 -2.47 -12.91 7.31
CA VAL A 118 -1.36 -12.83 6.37
C VAL A 118 -1.91 -12.94 4.95
N ILE A 119 -1.59 -11.96 4.10
CA ILE A 119 -2.11 -11.87 2.73
C ILE A 119 -0.93 -11.77 1.76
N GLY A 120 -0.88 -12.70 0.80
CA GLY A 120 0.09 -12.69 -0.27
C GLY A 120 -0.30 -11.73 -1.39
N LEU A 121 0.66 -10.96 -1.90
CA LEU A 121 0.53 -10.20 -3.14
C LEU A 121 1.37 -10.86 -4.23
N THR A 122 0.74 -11.10 -5.39
CA THR A 122 1.39 -11.64 -6.58
C THR A 122 1.11 -10.77 -7.79
N ILE A 123 1.92 -10.94 -8.83
CA ILE A 123 1.86 -10.15 -10.04
C ILE A 123 2.25 -11.05 -11.22
N ASP A 124 1.84 -10.65 -12.42
CA ASP A 124 2.32 -11.20 -13.67
C ASP A 124 3.85 -11.00 -13.82
N PRO A 125 4.60 -12.04 -14.26
CA PRO A 125 6.05 -11.96 -14.43
C PRO A 125 6.51 -10.87 -15.40
N GLU A 126 5.85 -10.70 -16.54
CA GLU A 126 6.26 -9.72 -17.55
C GLU A 126 6.06 -8.30 -17.01
N ARG A 127 4.91 -8.06 -16.37
CA ARG A 127 4.65 -6.77 -15.71
C ARG A 127 5.65 -6.47 -14.59
N LEU A 128 6.00 -7.48 -13.79
CA LEU A 128 7.00 -7.32 -12.73
C LEU A 128 8.37 -6.92 -13.30
N ILE A 129 8.78 -7.55 -14.40
CA ILE A 129 10.04 -7.25 -15.08
C ILE A 129 10.04 -5.80 -15.58
N GLU A 130 8.94 -5.31 -16.16
CA GLU A 130 8.83 -3.90 -16.57
C GLU A 130 9.04 -2.95 -15.39
N ILE A 131 8.39 -3.22 -14.25
CA ILE A 131 8.53 -2.41 -13.03
C ILE A 131 9.97 -2.45 -12.52
N ARG A 132 10.59 -3.64 -12.49
CA ARG A 132 11.97 -3.83 -12.04
C ARG A 132 12.98 -3.15 -12.95
N ARG A 133 12.79 -3.22 -14.28
CA ARG A 133 13.61 -2.49 -15.27
C ARG A 133 13.54 -0.97 -15.05
N ASN A 134 12.33 -0.44 -14.87
CA ASN A 134 12.15 0.98 -14.58
C ASN A 134 12.87 1.38 -13.29
N ARG A 135 12.78 0.56 -12.23
CA ARG A 135 13.51 0.85 -10.99
C ARG A 135 15.03 0.83 -11.17
N LEU A 136 15.58 -0.17 -11.87
CA LEU A 136 17.02 -0.24 -12.14
C LEU A 136 17.48 1.01 -12.90
N SER A 137 16.72 1.46 -13.89
CA SER A 137 17.06 2.67 -14.65
C SER A 137 17.13 3.94 -13.80
N GLN A 138 16.33 4.03 -12.73
CA GLN A 138 16.34 5.14 -11.77
C GLN A 138 17.47 5.05 -10.74
N MET A 139 17.95 3.83 -10.45
CA MET A 139 19.00 3.57 -9.46
C MET A 139 20.41 3.65 -10.03
N VAL A 140 20.57 3.72 -11.36
CA VAL A 140 21.87 3.82 -12.05
C VAL A 140 22.11 5.27 -12.52
N PRO A 141 22.61 6.18 -11.67
CA PRO A 141 23.14 7.44 -12.13
C PRO A 141 24.53 7.21 -12.74
N SER A 142 24.61 7.09 -14.07
CA SER A 142 25.77 7.17 -15.00
C SER A 142 27.17 6.60 -14.64
N LYS A 143 27.52 6.18 -13.41
CA LYS A 143 28.87 5.76 -12.98
C LYS A 143 28.95 4.87 -11.73
N ALA A 144 27.87 4.20 -11.29
CA ALA A 144 27.98 3.21 -10.21
C ALA A 144 28.24 1.81 -10.79
N LYS A 145 29.23 1.08 -10.24
CA LYS A 145 29.48 -0.33 -10.59
C LYS A 145 28.27 -1.17 -10.22
N ILE A 146 27.60 -1.68 -11.24
CA ILE A 146 26.53 -2.66 -11.16
C ILE A 146 27.16 -4.05 -11.07
N ASP A 147 26.60 -4.94 -10.24
CA ASP A 147 26.83 -6.38 -10.38
C ASP A 147 25.95 -6.90 -11.53
N PRO A 148 26.52 -7.20 -12.71
CA PRO A 148 25.75 -7.55 -13.89
C PRO A 148 24.94 -8.83 -13.69
N VAL A 149 25.38 -9.71 -12.79
CA VAL A 149 24.76 -11.03 -12.57
C VAL A 149 23.50 -10.91 -11.73
N ALA A 150 23.56 -10.11 -10.66
CA ALA A 150 22.40 -9.86 -9.79
C ALA A 150 21.31 -9.08 -10.53
N ASP A 151 21.69 -8.06 -11.29
CA ASP A 151 20.74 -7.25 -12.06
C ASP A 151 20.10 -8.05 -13.20
N TYR A 152 20.88 -8.90 -13.90
CA TYR A 152 20.34 -9.81 -14.91
C TYR A 152 19.32 -10.75 -14.27
N ALA A 153 19.63 -11.33 -13.12
CA ALA A 153 18.71 -12.21 -12.41
C ALA A 153 17.42 -11.52 -11.96
N TYR A 154 17.48 -10.23 -11.63
CA TYR A 154 16.34 -9.44 -11.16
C TYR A 154 15.30 -9.19 -12.25
N ILE A 155 15.70 -9.23 -13.53
CA ILE A 155 14.85 -8.97 -14.71
C ILE A 155 14.78 -10.15 -15.70
N ASP A 156 15.36 -11.29 -15.33
CA ASP A 156 15.31 -12.53 -16.11
C ASP A 156 13.95 -13.21 -15.92
N LEU A 157 13.31 -13.58 -17.03
CA LEU A 157 11.94 -14.09 -17.00
C LEU A 157 11.82 -15.42 -16.25
N GLU A 158 12.75 -16.35 -16.47
CA GLU A 158 12.71 -17.67 -15.84
C GLU A 158 12.90 -17.54 -14.33
N LYS A 159 13.87 -16.73 -13.90
CA LYS A 159 14.12 -16.49 -12.47
C LYS A 159 12.98 -15.75 -11.78
N VAL A 160 12.40 -14.74 -12.43
CA VAL A 160 11.23 -14.02 -11.89
C VAL A 160 10.03 -14.95 -11.79
N GLN A 161 9.80 -15.81 -12.78
CA GLN A 161 8.77 -16.84 -12.69
C GLN A 161 9.04 -17.78 -11.52
N GLU A 162 10.27 -18.28 -11.37
CA GLU A 162 10.64 -19.16 -10.27
C GLU A 162 10.34 -18.50 -8.91
N GLU A 163 10.72 -17.23 -8.74
CA GLU A 163 10.51 -16.40 -7.54
C GLU A 163 9.02 -16.30 -7.19
N LEU A 164 8.19 -15.95 -8.18
CA LEU A 164 6.74 -15.84 -8.01
C LEU A 164 6.09 -17.19 -7.68
N HIS A 165 6.52 -18.27 -8.34
CA HIS A 165 6.01 -19.61 -8.06
C HIS A 165 6.37 -20.07 -6.65
N TRP A 166 7.60 -19.81 -6.20
CA TRP A 166 8.03 -20.11 -4.84
C TRP A 166 7.19 -19.36 -3.80
N ALA A 167 6.98 -18.05 -4.00
CA ALA A 167 6.17 -17.23 -3.09
C ALA A 167 4.70 -17.70 -3.03
N ARG A 168 4.09 -18.03 -4.17
CA ARG A 168 2.72 -18.58 -4.22
C ARG A 168 2.62 -19.93 -3.52
N ARG A 169 3.62 -20.81 -3.68
CA ARG A 169 3.67 -22.10 -2.98
C ARG A 169 3.78 -21.92 -1.48
N LEU A 170 4.58 -20.95 -1.01
CA LEU A 170 4.67 -20.61 0.40
C LEU A 170 3.31 -20.20 0.95
N CYS A 171 2.63 -19.24 0.32
CA CYS A 171 1.30 -18.79 0.74
C CYS A 171 0.31 -19.96 0.79
N ARG A 172 0.29 -20.81 -0.25
CA ARG A 172 -0.59 -22.00 -0.31
C ARG A 172 -0.32 -22.99 0.81
N ARG A 173 0.95 -23.23 1.18
CA ARG A 173 1.31 -24.16 2.28
C ARG A 173 0.77 -23.71 3.63
N HIS A 174 0.66 -22.40 3.85
CA HIS A 174 0.17 -21.81 5.09
C HIS A 174 -1.27 -21.30 4.99
N ASN A 175 -1.97 -21.62 3.89
CA ASN A 175 -3.35 -21.21 3.63
C ASN A 175 -3.58 -19.69 3.67
N TRP A 176 -2.56 -18.91 3.28
CA TRP A 176 -2.67 -17.46 3.17
C TRP A 176 -3.34 -17.08 1.84
N PRO A 177 -4.41 -16.27 1.86
CA PRO A 177 -5.04 -15.79 0.63
C PRO A 177 -4.03 -14.97 -0.20
N VAL A 178 -4.16 -15.05 -1.53
CA VAL A 178 -3.28 -14.35 -2.47
C VAL A 178 -4.09 -13.44 -3.37
N ILE A 179 -3.69 -12.18 -3.46
CA ILE A 179 -4.26 -11.16 -4.35
C ILE A 179 -3.31 -10.94 -5.53
N ASP A 180 -3.86 -11.03 -6.75
CA ASP A 180 -3.15 -10.62 -7.97
C ASP A 180 -3.30 -9.12 -8.19
N VAL A 181 -2.16 -8.40 -8.17
CA VAL A 181 -2.10 -6.94 -8.29
C VAL A 181 -1.76 -6.46 -9.71
N THR A 182 -1.68 -7.35 -10.70
CA THR A 182 -1.17 -7.04 -12.06
C THR A 182 -1.83 -5.84 -12.72
N ARG A 183 -3.14 -5.69 -12.57
CA ARG A 183 -3.93 -4.61 -13.17
C ARG A 183 -4.80 -3.89 -12.12
N ARG A 184 -4.44 -4.01 -10.85
CA ARG A 184 -5.16 -3.37 -9.75
C ARG A 184 -4.47 -2.09 -9.34
N SER A 185 -5.26 -1.08 -9.02
CA SER A 185 -4.75 0.09 -8.30
C SER A 185 -4.42 -0.25 -6.84
N ILE A 186 -3.77 0.68 -6.14
CA ILE A 186 -3.51 0.53 -4.70
C ILE A 186 -4.83 0.52 -3.92
N GLU A 187 -5.78 1.34 -4.33
CA GLU A 187 -7.14 1.42 -3.76
C GLU A 187 -7.89 0.09 -3.92
N GLU A 188 -7.89 -0.49 -5.13
CA GLU A 188 -8.56 -1.77 -5.41
C GLU A 188 -7.89 -2.94 -4.66
N THR A 189 -6.56 -2.92 -4.55
CA THR A 189 -5.81 -3.91 -3.77
C THR A 189 -6.14 -3.80 -2.29
N SER A 190 -6.19 -2.57 -1.76
CA SER A 190 -6.53 -2.30 -0.37
C SER A 190 -7.97 -2.67 -0.04
N ALA A 191 -8.93 -2.40 -0.94
CA ALA A 191 -10.31 -2.83 -0.78
C ALA A 191 -10.42 -4.36 -0.67
N ALA A 192 -9.75 -5.09 -1.55
CA ALA A 192 -9.74 -6.57 -1.48
C ALA A 192 -9.07 -7.11 -0.20
N ILE A 193 -8.07 -6.41 0.34
CA ILE A 193 -7.48 -6.73 1.65
C ILE A 193 -8.52 -6.51 2.77
N LEU A 194 -9.22 -5.37 2.77
CA LEU A 194 -10.26 -5.06 3.75
C LEU A 194 -11.41 -6.07 3.73
N ASP A 195 -11.80 -6.54 2.53
CA ASP A 195 -12.82 -7.58 2.39
C ASP A 195 -12.37 -8.90 3.02
N LEU A 196 -11.11 -9.30 2.80
CA LEU A 196 -10.55 -10.54 3.35
C LEU A 196 -10.44 -10.50 4.88
N ILE A 197 -10.05 -9.37 5.47
CA ILE A 197 -9.94 -9.26 6.93
C ILE A 197 -11.31 -9.17 7.60
N SER A 198 -12.34 -8.68 6.90
CA SER A 198 -13.70 -8.54 7.45
C SER A 198 -14.52 -9.83 7.35
N ALA A 199 -14.09 -10.77 6.49
CA ALA A 199 -14.77 -12.04 6.27
C ALA A 199 -14.29 -13.19 7.19
N GLY A 200 -13.24 -12.96 7.97
CA GLY A 200 -12.69 -13.91 8.95
C GLY A 200 -13.02 -13.53 10.39
#